data_AF-A3J8H9-F1
#
_entry.id   AF-A3J8H9-F1
#
_cell.length_a   1.000
_cell.length_b   1.000
_cell.length_c   1.000
_cell.angle_alpha   90.00
_cell.angle_beta   90.00
_cell.angle_gamma   90.00
#
_symmetry.space_group_name_H-M   'P 1'
#
loop_
_entity.id
_entity.type
_entity.pdbx_description
1 polymer ?
#
loop_
_entity_poly.entity_id
_entity_poly.type
_entity_poly.pdbx_seq_one_letter_code
_entity_poly.pdbx_strand_id
1 'polypeptide(L)'
;MGFCLEISGEFACFTRPEMKVERVSYDVITPSAARAIFEAILWKPAIQWHITRIEVLNPIKWMNLRRNEVESIISARTAQTAMKNGSGHLGIYVDEERQQRASLLLKDVRYRLHGEFTMTEKAGPQDSAAKFADMFRRRAEKGQCFNQPYLGCREFTCDFALVDGDTANPDPINDTRDLGFMLYDLDYSNPASPTPLFFRAHIENGSLDVPARHSPEVRG
;
A
#
# COMPACT_ATOMS: atom_id res chain seq x y z
N MET A 1 -20.05 1.80 -7.42
CA MET A 1 -20.39 0.79 -6.39
C MET A 1 -19.21 0.74 -5.45
N GLY A 2 -19.41 1.09 -4.19
CA GLY A 2 -18.35 1.09 -3.17
C GLY A 2 -18.23 -0.26 -2.48
N PHE A 3 -17.02 -0.57 -2.05
CA PHE A 3 -16.67 -1.69 -1.20
C PHE A 3 -15.96 -1.18 0.04
N CYS A 4 -16.17 -1.88 1.14
CA CYS A 4 -15.59 -1.56 2.42
C CYS A 4 -14.81 -2.77 2.93
N LEU A 5 -13.52 -2.60 3.16
CA LEU A 5 -12.66 -3.64 3.75
C LEU A 5 -12.23 -3.20 5.14
N GLU A 6 -12.34 -4.11 6.10
CA GLU A 6 -11.58 -3.98 7.33
C GLU A 6 -10.24 -4.70 7.15
N ILE A 7 -9.15 -4.01 7.50
CA ILE A 7 -7.80 -4.58 7.44
C ILE A 7 -7.09 -4.44 8.78
N SER A 8 -6.18 -5.37 9.06
CA SER A 8 -5.34 -5.30 10.25
C SER A 8 -3.99 -5.97 10.06
N GLY A 9 -3.07 -5.68 10.98
CA GLY A 9 -1.80 -6.40 11.08
C GLY A 9 -0.99 -5.95 12.28
N GLU A 10 -0.07 -6.81 12.71
CA GLU A 10 0.77 -6.54 13.89
C GLU A 10 1.73 -5.37 13.65
N PHE A 11 2.22 -5.20 12.43
CA PHE A 11 3.16 -4.15 12.05
C PHE A 11 2.79 -3.55 10.69
N ALA A 12 3.19 -2.30 10.45
CA ALA A 12 3.09 -1.68 9.14
C ALA A 12 4.23 -0.68 8.90
N CYS A 13 4.60 -0.48 7.63
CA CYS A 13 5.55 0.57 7.24
C CYS A 13 5.18 1.18 5.90
N PHE A 14 4.48 2.31 5.95
CA PHE A 14 4.15 3.13 4.79
C PHE A 14 5.27 4.15 4.61
N THR A 15 6.39 3.75 4.02
CA THR A 15 7.63 4.54 4.05
C THR A 15 7.47 5.93 3.45
N ARG A 16 7.84 6.95 4.22
CA ARG A 16 7.99 8.33 3.78
C ARG A 16 9.09 8.44 2.70
N PRO A 17 8.81 8.98 1.50
CA PRO A 17 9.79 9.03 0.41
C PRO A 17 11.10 9.76 0.76
N GLU A 18 11.03 10.74 1.66
CA GLU A 18 12.15 11.53 2.18
C GLU A 18 13.07 10.76 3.13
N MET A 19 12.59 9.66 3.74
CA MET A 19 13.30 8.87 4.75
C MET A 19 13.37 7.39 4.32
N LYS A 20 13.97 7.13 3.15
CA LYS A 20 14.10 5.76 2.61
C LYS A 20 15.24 4.94 3.20
N VAL A 21 16.32 5.59 3.66
CA VAL A 21 17.50 4.89 4.20
C VAL A 21 17.20 4.36 5.61
N GLU A 22 16.75 5.26 6.50
CA GLU A 22 16.17 4.89 7.79
C GLU A 22 14.65 4.98 7.64
N ARG A 23 14.00 3.84 7.43
CA ARG A 23 12.59 3.81 7.04
C ARG A 23 11.71 4.37 8.15
N VAL A 24 11.05 5.48 7.88
CA VAL A 24 10.02 6.05 8.75
C VAL A 24 8.68 5.89 8.07
N SER A 25 7.72 5.26 8.76
CA SER A 25 6.35 5.14 8.27
C SER A 25 5.63 6.49 8.31
N TYR A 26 4.66 6.69 7.42
CA TYR A 26 3.55 7.59 7.68
C TYR A 26 2.76 7.09 8.89
N ASP A 27 2.05 8.01 9.53
CA ASP A 27 1.20 7.79 10.70
C ASP A 27 0.01 6.84 10.40
N VAL A 28 -0.44 6.82 9.15
CA VAL A 28 -1.51 5.96 8.65
C VAL A 28 -1.20 5.44 7.25
N ILE A 29 -1.99 4.46 6.79
CA ILE A 29 -1.91 3.90 5.44
C ILE A 29 -2.12 4.96 4.36
N THR A 30 -1.28 4.94 3.32
CA THR A 30 -1.43 5.83 2.16
C THR A 30 -2.52 5.32 1.21
N PRO A 31 -3.19 6.20 0.44
CA PRO A 31 -4.16 5.77 -0.58
C PRO A 31 -3.56 4.77 -1.58
N SER A 32 -2.30 4.95 -1.98
CA SER A 32 -1.55 4.00 -2.83
C SER A 32 -1.47 2.59 -2.23
N ALA A 33 -1.11 2.48 -0.95
CA ALA A 33 -1.01 1.20 -0.27
C ALA A 33 -2.39 0.56 -0.06
N ALA A 34 -3.40 1.36 0.27
CA ALA A 34 -4.79 0.90 0.36
C ALA A 34 -5.29 0.37 -0.99
N ARG A 35 -5.05 1.08 -2.10
CA ARG A 35 -5.39 0.64 -3.47
C ARG A 35 -4.76 -0.72 -3.79
N ALA A 36 -3.49 -0.91 -3.45
CA ALA A 36 -2.79 -2.17 -3.68
C ALA A 36 -3.42 -3.37 -2.96
N ILE A 37 -4.07 -3.16 -1.80
CA ILE A 37 -4.79 -4.22 -1.08
C ILE A 37 -6.03 -4.66 -1.86
N PHE A 38 -6.82 -3.73 -2.38
CA PHE A 38 -7.95 -4.05 -3.27
C PHE A 38 -7.49 -4.79 -4.53
N GLU A 39 -6.39 -4.33 -5.14
CA GLU A 39 -5.80 -4.96 -6.32
C GLU A 39 -5.29 -6.38 -6.05
N ALA A 40 -4.71 -6.63 -4.87
CA ALA A 40 -4.24 -7.95 -4.47
C ALA A 40 -5.40 -8.96 -4.37
N ILE A 41 -6.60 -8.51 -3.99
CA ILE A 41 -7.83 -9.33 -3.98
C ILE A 41 -8.33 -9.53 -5.41
N LEU A 42 -8.51 -8.43 -6.15
CA LEU A 42 -8.87 -8.47 -7.55
C LEU A 42 -8.29 -7.28 -8.32
N TRP A 43 -7.50 -7.60 -9.34
CA TRP A 43 -7.10 -6.65 -10.36
C TRP A 43 -7.27 -7.24 -11.76
N LYS A 44 -7.70 -6.39 -12.69
CA LYS A 44 -7.72 -6.65 -14.13
C LYS A 44 -7.41 -5.33 -14.86
N PRO A 45 -6.78 -5.36 -16.04
CA PRO A 45 -6.56 -4.14 -16.83
C PRO A 45 -7.84 -3.35 -17.14
N ALA A 46 -8.99 -4.02 -17.16
CA ALA A 46 -10.33 -3.49 -17.42
C ALA A 46 -10.92 -2.65 -16.27
N ILE A 47 -10.31 -2.67 -15.08
CA ILE A 47 -10.78 -1.90 -13.91
C ILE A 47 -9.63 -1.13 -13.26
N GLN A 48 -9.99 -0.04 -12.60
CA GLN A 48 -9.07 0.75 -11.80
C GLN A 48 -9.73 1.08 -10.46
N TRP A 49 -9.04 0.75 -9.37
CA TRP A 49 -9.48 1.04 -8.00
C TRP A 49 -9.14 2.47 -7.59
N HIS A 50 -10.06 3.09 -6.86
CA HIS A 50 -9.96 4.42 -6.26
C HIS A 50 -10.35 4.32 -4.80
N ILE A 51 -9.49 4.80 -3.91
CA ILE A 51 -9.78 4.88 -2.48
C ILE A 51 -10.49 6.19 -2.22
N THR A 52 -11.62 6.13 -1.51
CA THR A 52 -12.46 7.30 -1.24
C THR A 52 -12.36 7.75 0.20
N ARG A 53 -12.16 6.81 1.14
CA ARG A 53 -12.05 7.10 2.57
C ARG A 53 -11.23 6.03 3.29
N ILE A 54 -10.50 6.46 4.32
CA ILE A 54 -9.72 5.62 5.22
C ILE A 54 -10.13 5.96 6.65
N GLU A 55 -10.68 5.01 7.39
CA GLU A 55 -10.95 5.17 8.82
C GLU A 55 -9.90 4.42 9.63
N VAL A 56 -9.37 5.07 10.66
CA VAL A 56 -8.37 4.52 11.58
C VAL A 56 -9.09 3.96 12.78
N LEU A 57 -8.97 2.64 13.01
CA LEU A 57 -9.73 1.96 14.07
C LEU A 57 -8.90 1.74 15.34
N ASN A 58 -7.57 1.64 15.22
CA ASN A 58 -6.66 1.50 16.36
C ASN A 58 -5.83 2.77 16.57
N PRO A 59 -5.45 3.10 17.83
CA PRO A 59 -4.55 4.22 18.10
C PRO A 59 -3.22 4.08 17.36
N ILE A 60 -2.68 5.20 16.89
CA ILE A 60 -1.39 5.25 16.19
C ILE A 60 -0.27 4.95 17.20
N LYS A 61 0.32 3.76 17.10
CA LYS A 61 1.42 3.29 17.96
C LYS A 61 2.67 3.06 17.12
N TRP A 62 3.80 3.48 17.65
CA TRP A 62 5.10 3.35 16.98
C TRP A 62 5.96 2.27 17.62
N MET A 63 6.80 1.63 16.80
CA MET A 63 7.81 0.69 17.24
C MET A 63 9.11 0.92 16.47
N ASN A 64 10.23 0.93 17.19
CA ASN A 64 11.55 0.90 16.58
C ASN A 64 11.99 -0.55 16.35
N LEU A 65 12.40 -0.87 15.13
CA LEU A 65 12.99 -2.15 14.77
C LEU A 65 14.35 -1.92 14.11
N ARG A 66 15.37 -2.68 14.52
CA ARG A 66 16.68 -2.70 13.86
C ARG A 66 16.86 -4.02 13.14
N ARG A 67 17.30 -3.95 11.88
CA ARG A 67 17.55 -5.11 11.02
C ARG A 67 18.92 -5.02 10.38
N ASN A 68 19.55 -6.17 10.15
CA ASN A 68 20.69 -6.27 9.27
C ASN A 68 20.14 -6.36 7.82
N GLU A 69 20.38 -5.34 7.03
CA GLU A 69 20.09 -5.32 5.59
C GLU A 69 21.40 -5.36 4.80
N VAL A 70 21.32 -5.75 3.52
CA VAL A 70 22.47 -5.69 2.61
C VAL A 70 22.82 -4.22 2.34
N GLU A 71 24.09 -3.86 2.49
CA GLU A 71 24.57 -2.49 2.31
C GLU A 71 24.61 -2.05 0.85
N SER A 72 25.02 -2.96 -0.03
CA SER A 72 25.40 -2.63 -1.41
C SER A 72 24.52 -3.32 -2.46
N ILE A 73 24.61 -2.83 -3.70
CA ILE A 73 24.09 -3.50 -4.89
C ILE A 73 25.30 -3.88 -5.73
N ILE A 74 25.30 -5.10 -6.28
CA ILE A 74 26.39 -5.56 -7.15
C ILE A 74 26.57 -4.61 -8.33
N SER A 75 27.82 -4.20 -8.56
CA SER A 75 28.13 -3.31 -9.66
C SER A 75 27.81 -3.94 -11.02
N ALA A 76 27.35 -3.12 -11.97
CA ALA A 76 27.09 -3.57 -13.35
C ALA A 76 28.34 -4.21 -13.99
N ARG A 77 29.54 -3.74 -13.62
CA ARG A 77 30.82 -4.29 -14.09
C ARG A 77 31.07 -5.71 -13.61
N THR A 78 30.78 -5.99 -12.34
CA THR A 78 30.90 -7.34 -11.76
C THR A 78 29.95 -8.30 -12.47
N ALA A 79 28.70 -7.87 -12.69
CA ALA A 79 27.71 -8.64 -13.44
C ALA A 79 28.18 -8.92 -14.89
N GLN A 80 28.66 -7.91 -15.61
CA GLN A 80 29.18 -8.06 -16.98
C GLN A 80 30.37 -9.03 -17.06
N THR A 81 31.25 -9.00 -16.06
CA THR A 81 32.43 -9.88 -16.00
C THR A 81 32.00 -11.33 -15.78
N ALA A 82 31.08 -11.59 -14.86
CA ALA A 82 30.53 -12.93 -14.62
C ALA A 82 29.80 -13.48 -15.86
N MET A 83 29.03 -12.64 -16.56
CA MET A 83 28.37 -13.01 -17.82
C MET A 83 29.39 -13.37 -18.91
N LYS A 84 30.45 -12.57 -19.10
CA LYS A 84 31.49 -12.83 -20.09
C LYS A 84 32.24 -14.14 -19.81
N ASN A 85 32.48 -14.44 -18.54
CA ASN A 85 33.24 -15.61 -18.11
C ASN A 85 32.37 -16.87 -17.95
N GLY A 86 31.04 -16.76 -18.13
CA GLY A 86 30.08 -17.86 -17.91
C GLY A 86 30.01 -18.36 -16.46
N SER A 87 30.71 -17.69 -15.55
CA SER A 87 30.87 -18.04 -14.14
C SER A 87 31.31 -16.81 -13.36
N GLY A 88 30.88 -16.71 -12.11
CA GLY A 88 31.22 -15.60 -11.24
C GLY A 88 30.33 -15.55 -10.01
N HIS A 89 30.79 -14.88 -8.96
CA HIS A 89 30.01 -14.70 -7.74
C HIS A 89 29.17 -13.43 -7.85
N LEU A 90 27.84 -13.59 -7.88
CA LEU A 90 26.87 -12.51 -7.84
C LEU A 90 25.99 -12.59 -6.57
N GLY A 91 26.45 -13.29 -5.55
CA GLY A 91 25.85 -13.21 -4.22
C GLY A 91 26.39 -11.99 -3.48
N ILE A 92 25.56 -11.37 -2.66
CA ILE A 92 26.03 -10.54 -1.56
C ILE A 92 25.61 -11.28 -0.29
N TYR A 93 26.60 -11.69 0.51
CA TYR A 93 26.33 -12.30 1.80
C TYR A 93 26.14 -11.19 2.82
N VAL A 94 24.98 -11.16 3.47
CA VAL A 94 24.67 -10.14 4.47
C VAL A 94 25.67 -10.17 5.64
N ASP A 95 26.28 -11.32 5.93
CA ASP A 95 27.28 -11.46 7.00
C ASP A 95 28.60 -10.74 6.68
N GLU A 96 28.90 -10.51 5.40
CA GLU A 96 30.11 -9.86 4.90
C GLU A 96 29.88 -8.36 4.61
N GLU A 97 28.69 -8.01 4.10
CA GLU A 97 28.29 -6.62 3.75
C GLU A 97 26.98 -6.20 4.45
N ARG A 98 27.04 -6.10 5.79
CA ARG A 98 25.89 -5.70 6.62
C ARG A 98 25.80 -4.19 6.84
N GLN A 99 24.58 -3.68 6.69
CA GLN A 99 24.19 -2.40 7.28
C GLN A 99 23.08 -2.62 8.31
N GLN A 100 23.24 -2.08 9.52
CA GLN A 100 22.14 -2.00 10.48
C GLN A 100 21.26 -0.81 10.14
N ARG A 101 20.02 -1.08 9.74
CA ARG A 101 19.03 -0.04 9.48
C ARG A 101 17.98 -0.04 10.56
N ALA A 102 17.75 1.14 11.12
CA ALA A 102 16.61 1.38 12.00
C ALA A 102 15.37 1.68 11.14
N SER A 103 14.23 1.15 11.56
CA SER A 103 12.92 1.49 11.01
C SER A 103 11.99 1.92 12.14
N LEU A 104 11.32 3.05 11.95
CA LEU A 104 10.22 3.49 12.80
C LEU A 104 8.92 3.04 12.13
N LEU A 105 8.36 1.95 12.66
CA LEU A 105 7.21 1.23 12.14
C LEU A 105 5.95 1.58 12.93
N LEU A 106 4.78 1.32 12.35
CA LEU A 106 3.53 1.27 13.10
C LEU A 106 3.34 -0.12 13.71
N LYS A 107 2.64 -0.18 14.84
CA LYS A 107 2.32 -1.41 15.56
C LYS A 107 0.81 -1.50 15.81
N ASP A 108 0.25 -2.70 15.70
CA ASP A 108 -1.14 -3.03 16.04
C ASP A 108 -2.12 -2.13 15.26
N VAL A 109 -1.98 -2.14 13.93
CA VAL A 109 -2.75 -1.28 13.04
C VAL A 109 -4.06 -1.95 12.63
N ARG A 110 -5.11 -1.15 12.53
CA ARG A 110 -6.41 -1.57 12.03
C ARG A 110 -7.09 -0.41 11.33
N TYR A 111 -7.61 -0.65 10.13
CA TYR A 111 -8.24 0.37 9.30
C TYR A 111 -9.54 -0.15 8.68
N ARG A 112 -10.47 0.76 8.39
CA ARG A 112 -11.57 0.52 7.46
C ARG A 112 -11.32 1.30 6.18
N LEU A 113 -11.21 0.59 5.06
CA LEU A 113 -10.89 1.16 3.76
C LEU A 113 -12.12 1.16 2.87
N HIS A 114 -12.48 2.33 2.36
CA HIS A 114 -13.55 2.49 1.39
C HIS A 114 -12.93 2.68 0.01
N GLY A 115 -13.33 1.82 -0.91
CA GLY A 115 -12.83 1.84 -2.27
C GLY A 115 -13.92 1.55 -3.28
N GLU A 116 -13.80 2.14 -4.45
CA GLU A 116 -14.63 1.82 -5.61
C GLU A 116 -13.75 1.61 -6.83
N PHE A 117 -14.32 1.08 -7.90
CA PHE A 117 -13.58 0.98 -9.15
C PHE A 117 -14.38 1.53 -10.32
N THR A 118 -13.65 2.03 -11.31
CA THR A 118 -14.19 2.41 -12.61
C THR A 118 -13.71 1.42 -13.68
N MET A 119 -14.50 1.26 -14.73
CA MET A 119 -14.07 0.52 -15.92
C MET A 119 -13.04 1.37 -16.69
N THR A 120 -12.08 0.73 -17.34
CA THR A 120 -11.07 1.39 -18.18
C THR A 120 -11.37 1.15 -19.66
N GLU A 121 -10.67 1.88 -20.53
CA GLU A 121 -10.72 1.69 -21.99
C GLU A 121 -10.22 0.30 -22.43
N LYS A 122 -9.56 -0.45 -21.54
CA LYS A 122 -9.06 -1.81 -21.80
C LYS A 122 -10.13 -2.89 -21.53
N ALA A 123 -11.34 -2.50 -21.16
CA ALA A 123 -12.45 -3.42 -20.96
C ALA A 123 -12.85 -4.11 -22.27
N GLY A 124 -12.88 -5.44 -22.26
CA GLY A 124 -13.34 -6.21 -23.42
C GLY A 124 -14.88 -6.27 -23.53
N PRO A 125 -15.42 -6.83 -24.62
CA PRO A 125 -16.88 -6.95 -24.82
C PRO A 125 -17.61 -7.77 -23.74
N GLN A 126 -16.89 -8.62 -23.01
CA GLN A 126 -17.41 -9.50 -21.95
C GLN A 126 -17.14 -8.97 -20.54
N ASP A 127 -16.60 -7.75 -20.42
CA ASP A 127 -16.27 -7.13 -19.16
C ASP A 127 -17.35 -6.14 -18.75
N SER A 128 -17.82 -6.25 -17.51
CA SER A 128 -18.84 -5.38 -16.95
C SER A 128 -18.53 -5.10 -15.48
N ALA A 129 -18.99 -3.95 -14.99
CA ALA A 129 -18.81 -3.57 -13.60
C ALA A 129 -19.46 -4.59 -12.65
N ALA A 130 -20.65 -5.09 -12.98
CA ALA A 130 -21.34 -6.11 -12.18
C ALA A 130 -20.52 -7.40 -12.03
N LYS A 131 -19.98 -7.92 -13.14
CA LYS A 131 -19.12 -9.12 -13.14
C LYS A 131 -17.90 -8.95 -12.23
N PHE A 132 -17.24 -7.79 -12.28
CA PHE A 132 -16.06 -7.53 -11.45
C PHE A 132 -16.43 -7.28 -9.98
N ALA A 133 -17.55 -6.62 -9.72
CA ALA A 133 -18.09 -6.41 -8.37
C ALA A 133 -18.40 -7.75 -7.69
N ASP A 134 -19.10 -8.66 -8.37
CA ASP A 134 -19.42 -10.00 -7.86
C ASP A 134 -18.16 -10.84 -7.64
N MET A 135 -17.19 -10.74 -8.55
CA MET A 135 -15.92 -11.45 -8.41
C MET A 135 -15.11 -10.93 -7.22
N PHE A 136 -15.03 -9.62 -7.01
CA PHE A 136 -14.35 -9.04 -5.86
C PHE A 136 -15.03 -9.44 -4.55
N ARG A 137 -16.35 -9.25 -4.46
CA ARG A 137 -17.15 -9.62 -3.28
C ARG A 137 -16.90 -11.07 -2.85
N ARG A 138 -17.06 -12.01 -3.78
CA ARG A 138 -16.86 -13.45 -3.52
C ARG A 138 -15.44 -13.78 -3.06
N ARG A 139 -14.43 -13.06 -3.58
CA ARG A 139 -13.04 -13.25 -3.16
C ARG A 139 -12.79 -12.69 -1.77
N ALA A 140 -13.25 -11.46 -1.53
CA ALA A 140 -13.09 -10.77 -0.25
C ALA A 140 -13.77 -11.55 0.90
N GLU A 141 -15.00 -12.04 0.69
CA GLU A 141 -15.74 -12.87 1.67
C GLU A 141 -15.03 -14.19 2.00
N LYS A 142 -14.30 -14.76 1.04
CA LYS A 142 -13.59 -16.03 1.21
C LYS A 142 -12.13 -15.86 1.62
N GLY A 143 -11.67 -14.62 1.85
CA GLY A 143 -10.26 -14.33 2.11
C GLY A 143 -9.33 -14.68 0.94
N GLN A 144 -9.85 -14.75 -0.29
CA GLN A 144 -9.07 -15.12 -1.47
C GLN A 144 -8.39 -13.90 -2.10
N CYS A 145 -7.11 -14.04 -2.41
CA CYS A 145 -6.31 -13.03 -3.06
C CYS A 145 -5.38 -13.68 -4.11
N PHE A 146 -4.91 -12.89 -5.07
CA PHE A 146 -3.91 -13.33 -6.05
C PHE A 146 -2.51 -13.43 -5.43
N ASN A 147 -2.20 -12.48 -4.55
CA ASN A 147 -1.03 -12.46 -3.71
C ASN A 147 -1.44 -11.99 -2.31
N GLN A 148 -0.75 -12.46 -1.27
CA GLN A 148 -0.99 -12.01 0.09
C GLN A 148 -0.85 -10.47 0.14
N PRO A 149 -1.90 -9.73 0.56
CA PRO A 149 -1.79 -8.30 0.75
C PRO A 149 -0.85 -8.01 1.92
N TYR A 150 -0.22 -6.83 1.90
CA TYR A 150 0.78 -6.44 2.88
C TYR A 150 0.68 -4.96 3.24
N LEU A 151 1.15 -4.60 4.42
CA LEU A 151 1.04 -3.26 5.00
C LEU A 151 2.32 -2.46 4.74
N GLY A 152 2.44 -2.01 3.49
CA GLY A 152 3.52 -1.16 2.99
C GLY A 152 4.77 -1.93 2.55
N CYS A 153 5.31 -2.81 3.38
CA CYS A 153 6.42 -3.71 3.04
C CYS A 153 5.98 -5.19 3.10
N ARG A 154 6.57 -6.06 2.27
CA ARG A 154 6.14 -7.48 2.13
C ARG A 154 6.35 -8.31 3.40
N GLU A 155 7.21 -7.86 4.30
CA GLU A 155 7.45 -8.46 5.61
C GLU A 155 6.23 -8.37 6.53
N PHE A 156 5.28 -7.47 6.24
CA PHE A 156 4.13 -7.19 7.08
C PHE A 156 2.84 -7.63 6.39
N THR A 157 2.38 -8.85 6.70
CA THR A 157 1.15 -9.39 6.14
C THR A 157 -0.07 -8.58 6.58
N CYS A 158 -1.03 -8.43 5.67
CA CYS A 158 -2.30 -7.77 5.92
C CYS A 158 -3.41 -8.81 6.00
N ASP A 159 -4.09 -8.88 7.14
CA ASP A 159 -5.37 -9.56 7.26
C ASP A 159 -6.47 -8.63 6.72
N PHE A 160 -7.48 -9.21 6.07
CA PHE A 160 -8.60 -8.43 5.52
C PHE A 160 -9.92 -9.18 5.63
N ALA A 161 -11.01 -8.43 5.80
CA ALA A 161 -12.38 -8.92 5.75
C ALA A 161 -13.28 -7.92 5.01
N LEU A 162 -14.23 -8.42 4.24
CA LEU A 162 -15.28 -7.59 3.66
C LEU A 162 -16.24 -7.14 4.76
N VAL A 163 -16.50 -5.84 4.86
CA VAL A 163 -17.46 -5.28 5.80
C VAL A 163 -18.85 -5.34 5.19
N ASP A 164 -19.80 -5.94 5.92
CA ASP A 164 -21.21 -5.92 5.55
C ASP A 164 -21.90 -4.70 6.19
N GLY A 165 -22.86 -4.11 5.48
CA GLY A 165 -23.58 -2.91 5.91
C GLY A 165 -24.44 -3.13 7.15
N ASP A 166 -24.80 -4.39 7.43
CA ASP A 166 -25.69 -4.77 8.53
C ASP A 166 -24.94 -5.13 9.83
N THR A 167 -23.61 -5.23 9.80
CA THR A 167 -22.80 -5.55 10.98
C THR A 167 -22.42 -4.30 11.77
N ALA A 168 -22.59 -4.36 13.10
CA ALA A 168 -22.06 -3.34 13.99
C ALA A 168 -20.53 -3.32 13.88
N ASN A 169 -20.00 -2.20 13.41
CA ASN A 169 -18.56 -2.02 13.23
C ASN A 169 -18.02 -1.10 14.34
N PRO A 170 -16.78 -1.32 14.83
CA PRO A 170 -16.19 -0.46 15.85
C PRO A 170 -16.05 0.98 15.34
N ASP A 171 -16.30 1.97 16.20
CA ASP A 171 -16.08 3.36 15.81
C ASP A 171 -14.59 3.62 15.52
N PRO A 172 -14.27 4.53 14.58
CA PRO A 172 -12.91 5.02 14.41
C PRO A 172 -12.38 5.67 15.69
N ILE A 173 -11.07 5.86 15.76
CA ILE A 173 -10.45 6.58 16.87
C ILE A 173 -11.03 7.99 16.98
N ASN A 174 -11.26 8.46 18.21
CA ASN A 174 -11.66 9.84 18.45
C ASN A 174 -10.43 10.77 18.43
N ASP A 175 -9.86 10.96 17.24
CA ASP A 175 -8.65 11.73 17.01
C ASP A 175 -8.85 12.62 15.78
N THR A 176 -8.49 13.90 15.90
CA THR A 176 -8.56 14.88 14.82
C THR A 176 -7.23 15.59 14.73
N ARG A 177 -6.54 15.47 13.60
CA ARG A 177 -5.21 16.06 13.39
C ARG A 177 -4.85 16.22 11.91
N ASP A 178 -4.05 17.24 11.64
CA ASP A 178 -3.35 17.41 10.37
C ASP A 178 -2.13 16.47 10.34
N LEU A 179 -2.06 15.60 9.34
CA LEU A 179 -0.94 14.68 9.11
C LEU A 179 0.12 15.27 8.16
N GLY A 180 -0.13 16.46 7.62
CA GLY A 180 0.72 17.12 6.64
C GLY A 180 0.63 16.48 5.26
N PHE A 181 1.67 16.69 4.45
CA PHE A 181 1.73 16.10 3.12
C PHE A 181 2.00 14.60 3.20
N MET A 182 1.15 13.83 2.52
CA MET A 182 1.21 12.38 2.43
C MET A 182 1.27 11.96 0.96
N LEU A 183 2.01 10.90 0.68
CA LEU A 183 1.98 10.24 -0.62
C LEU A 183 0.54 9.82 -0.94
N TYR A 184 -0.01 10.37 -2.02
CA TYR A 184 -1.30 9.97 -2.57
C TYR A 184 -1.12 8.66 -3.35
N ASP A 185 -0.37 8.72 -4.45
CA ASP A 185 -0.07 7.60 -5.34
C ASP A 185 1.12 7.91 -6.25
N LEU A 186 1.50 6.98 -7.11
CA LEU A 186 2.42 7.24 -8.21
C LEU A 186 1.65 7.48 -9.51
N ASP A 187 2.10 8.43 -10.32
CA ASP A 187 1.66 8.60 -11.69
C ASP A 187 2.49 7.74 -12.64
N TYR A 188 1.81 6.79 -13.28
CA TYR A 188 2.40 5.84 -14.21
C TYR A 188 2.18 6.24 -15.68
N SER A 189 1.73 7.47 -15.95
CA SER A 189 1.60 8.00 -17.32
C SER A 189 2.91 7.90 -18.11
N ASN A 190 4.05 8.03 -17.42
CA ASN A 190 5.36 7.61 -17.92
C ASN A 190 5.90 6.42 -17.09
N PRO A 191 5.71 5.18 -17.55
CA PRO A 191 6.13 3.99 -16.78
C PRO A 191 7.64 3.90 -16.52
N ALA A 192 8.46 4.56 -17.34
CA ALA A 192 9.91 4.57 -17.17
C ALA A 192 10.36 5.51 -16.04
N SER A 193 9.53 6.47 -15.66
CA SER A 193 9.84 7.46 -14.63
C SER A 193 8.55 7.88 -13.89
N PRO A 194 7.99 7.00 -13.05
CA PRO A 194 6.77 7.33 -12.33
C PRO A 194 7.00 8.47 -11.33
N THR A 195 6.12 9.47 -11.32
CA THR A 195 6.22 10.64 -10.46
C THR A 195 5.32 10.50 -9.23
N PRO A 196 5.77 10.90 -8.03
CA PRO A 196 4.95 10.83 -6.84
C PRO A 196 3.92 11.98 -6.79
N LEU A 197 2.67 11.62 -6.51
CA LEU A 197 1.59 12.53 -6.22
C LEU A 197 1.40 12.63 -4.70
N PHE A 198 1.07 13.81 -4.21
CA PHE A 198 0.88 14.12 -2.79
C PHE A 198 -0.42 14.88 -2.55
N PHE A 199 -0.95 14.78 -1.35
CA PHE A 199 -2.06 15.59 -0.86
C PHE A 199 -1.85 15.93 0.62
N ARG A 200 -2.55 16.93 1.14
CA ARG A 200 -2.48 17.26 2.58
C ARG A 200 -3.51 16.40 3.32
N ALA A 201 -3.03 15.38 4.02
CA ALA A 201 -3.87 14.46 4.76
C ALA A 201 -4.34 15.09 6.08
N HIS A 202 -5.64 15.01 6.33
CA HIS A 202 -6.26 15.42 7.58
C HIS A 202 -7.18 14.31 8.06
N ILE A 203 -7.06 13.94 9.34
CA ILE A 203 -8.00 13.04 10.01
C ILE A 203 -8.99 13.88 10.80
N GLU A 204 -10.27 13.61 10.64
CA GLU A 204 -11.36 14.13 11.46
C GLU A 204 -12.12 12.97 12.10
N ASN A 205 -12.10 12.90 13.43
CA ASN A 205 -12.68 11.80 14.22
C ASN A 205 -12.30 10.41 13.68
N GLY A 206 -11.00 10.22 13.41
CA GLY A 206 -10.45 8.95 12.91
C GLY A 206 -10.71 8.70 11.42
N SER A 207 -11.44 9.56 10.71
CA SER A 207 -11.71 9.45 9.28
C SER A 207 -10.84 10.37 8.45
N LEU A 208 -10.24 9.84 7.38
CA LEU A 208 -9.50 10.57 6.36
C LEU A 208 -10.26 10.42 5.03
N ASP A 209 -10.77 11.53 4.50
CA ASP A 209 -11.35 11.57 3.16
C ASP A 209 -10.24 11.70 2.12
N VAL A 210 -10.26 10.82 1.11
CA VAL A 210 -9.25 10.79 0.06
C VAL A 210 -9.77 11.59 -1.14
N PRO A 211 -9.08 12.66 -1.57
CA PRO A 211 -9.56 13.47 -2.67
C PRO A 211 -9.52 12.68 -3.99
N ALA A 212 -10.37 13.07 -4.95
CA ALA A 212 -10.33 12.49 -6.29
C ALA A 212 -8.97 12.78 -6.95
N ARG A 213 -8.42 11.81 -7.69
CA ARG A 213 -7.08 11.88 -8.30
C ARG A 213 -6.82 13.15 -9.12
N HIS A 214 -7.85 13.63 -9.83
CA HIS A 214 -7.75 14.81 -10.71
C HIS A 214 -8.25 16.11 -10.05
N SER A 215 -8.45 16.10 -8.73
CA SER A 215 -8.81 17.32 -7.99
C SER A 215 -7.60 18.24 -7.80
N PRO A 216 -7.80 19.55 -7.60
CA PRO A 216 -6.72 20.50 -7.29
C PRO A 216 -5.97 20.22 -5.98
N GLU A 217 -6.50 19.35 -5.12
CA GLU A 217 -5.89 18.98 -3.83
C GLU A 217 -4.71 18.02 -4.00
N VAL A 218 -4.69 17.25 -5.09
CA VAL A 218 -3.61 16.32 -5.43
C VAL A 218 -2.56 17.05 -6.26
N ARG A 219 -1.30 16.96 -5.86
CA ARG A 219 -0.16 17.70 -6.44
C ARG A 219 0.99 16.76 -6.79
N GLY A 220 1.62 16.97 -7.95
CA GLY A 220 2.83 16.25 -8.38
C GLY A 220 3.00 16.26 -9.89
#